data_AF-A0A6N9IU90-F1
#
_entry.id   AF-A0A6N9IU90-F1
#
_cell.length_a   1.000
_cell.length_b   1.000
_cell.length_c   1.000
_cell.angle_alpha   90.00
_cell.angle_beta   90.00
_cell.angle_gamma   90.00
#
_symmetry.space_group_name_H-M   'P 1'
#
loop_
_entity.id
_entity.type
_entity.pdbx_description
1 polymer ?
#
loop_
_entity_poly.entity_id
_entity_poly.type
_entity_poly.pdbx_seq_one_letter_code
_entity_poly.pdbx_strand_id
1 'polypeptide(L)'
;MFIRIAIIIFVMLNSVFVWAEPYVAPPWVPPPPPESRVHLVDNNDGTLTETKTNLMWTQKDSYADLGKCLNWHQAKEYVENLETGGYKDWRLPFISEYGMIYDNTKENVMAWDHDPNQPLALSELFADGAAYWYWSADYDDNELTDCCARTAYFVTGRSFWRNLSN
;
A
#
# COMPACT_ATOMS: atom_id res chain seq x y z
N MET A 1 -50.75 67.30 -51.37
CA MET A 1 -49.47 67.14 -50.64
C MET A 1 -49.83 66.92 -49.18
N PHE A 2 -49.73 65.68 -48.69
CA PHE A 2 -50.09 65.32 -47.30
C PHE A 2 -48.82 64.84 -46.59
N ILE A 3 -48.44 65.55 -45.53
CA ILE A 3 -47.30 65.18 -44.68
C ILE A 3 -47.78 64.08 -43.74
N ARG A 4 -47.14 62.91 -43.81
CA ARG A 4 -47.39 61.78 -42.90
C ARG A 4 -46.33 61.81 -41.81
N ILE A 5 -46.77 61.89 -40.55
CA ILE A 5 -45.90 61.84 -39.37
C ILE A 5 -45.98 60.43 -38.79
N ALA A 6 -44.82 59.82 -38.53
CA ALA A 6 -44.71 58.57 -37.78
C ALA A 6 -44.03 58.86 -36.44
N ILE A 7 -44.66 58.42 -35.34
CA ILE A 7 -44.07 58.47 -34.00
C ILE A 7 -43.32 57.15 -33.79
N ILE A 8 -42.01 57.24 -33.54
CA ILE A 8 -41.18 56.07 -33.20
C ILE A 8 -41.05 56.01 -31.69
N ILE A 9 -41.57 54.95 -31.08
CA ILE A 9 -41.39 54.66 -29.64
C ILE A 9 -40.02 53.99 -29.48
N PHE A 10 -39.13 54.66 -28.75
CA PHE A 10 -37.81 54.14 -28.40
C PHE A 10 -37.95 53.18 -27.21
N VAL A 11 -37.96 51.87 -27.47
CA VAL A 11 -37.97 50.85 -26.41
C VAL A 11 -36.55 50.71 -25.87
N MET A 12 -36.31 51.27 -24.67
CA MET A 12 -35.10 50.99 -23.90
C MET A 12 -35.15 49.53 -23.45
N LEU A 13 -34.43 48.65 -24.15
CA LEU A 13 -34.12 47.31 -23.64
C LEU A 13 -33.20 47.47 -22.44
N ASN A 14 -33.77 47.56 -21.24
CA ASN A 14 -33.00 47.42 -20.00
C ASN A 14 -32.55 45.96 -19.90
N SER A 15 -31.34 45.67 -20.37
CA SER A 15 -30.63 44.44 -20.06
C SER A 15 -30.36 44.41 -18.56
N VAL A 16 -31.19 43.68 -17.82
CA VAL A 16 -30.94 43.38 -16.41
C VAL A 16 -29.77 42.41 -16.38
N PHE A 17 -28.56 42.92 -16.19
CA PHE A 17 -27.43 42.08 -15.83
C PHE A 17 -27.71 41.50 -14.43
N VAL A 18 -28.14 40.24 -14.40
CA VAL A 18 -28.20 39.47 -13.16
C VAL A 18 -26.76 39.15 -12.78
N TRP A 19 -26.22 39.90 -11.82
CA TRP A 19 -24.96 39.54 -11.18
C TRP A 19 -25.19 38.24 -10.41
N ALA A 20 -24.56 37.16 -10.84
CA ALA A 20 -24.45 35.98 -9.99
C ALA A 20 -23.61 36.36 -8.76
N GLU A 21 -24.08 36.01 -7.57
CA GLU A 21 -23.29 36.23 -6.36
C GLU A 21 -21.93 35.51 -6.49
N PRO A 22 -20.84 36.09 -5.94
CA PRO A 22 -19.54 35.43 -5.95
C PRO A 22 -19.66 34.05 -5.31
N TYR A 23 -19.09 33.03 -5.96
CA TYR A 23 -19.03 31.69 -5.38
C TYR A 23 -18.29 31.72 -4.04
N VAL A 24 -18.96 31.27 -2.98
CA VAL A 24 -18.36 31.03 -1.67
C VAL A 24 -18.18 29.53 -1.52
N ALA A 25 -16.94 29.07 -1.40
CA ALA A 25 -16.66 27.67 -1.14
C ALA A 25 -17.30 27.25 0.20
N PRO A 26 -17.88 26.04 0.30
CA PRO A 26 -18.35 25.54 1.58
C PRO A 26 -17.18 25.45 2.59
N PRO A 27 -17.47 25.52 3.89
CA PRO A 27 -16.46 25.29 4.92
C PRO A 27 -15.74 23.96 4.69
N TRP A 28 -14.44 23.91 4.95
CA TRP A 28 -13.67 22.69 4.84
C TRP A 28 -14.23 21.63 5.80
N VAL A 29 -14.57 20.47 5.25
CA VAL A 29 -14.96 19.28 6.02
C VAL A 29 -13.82 18.26 5.87
N PRO A 30 -13.27 17.74 6.98
CA PRO A 30 -12.26 16.67 6.89
C PRO A 30 -12.84 15.47 6.13
N PRO A 31 -12.08 14.88 5.20
CA PRO A 31 -12.52 13.65 4.55
C PRO A 31 -12.71 12.55 5.61
N PRO A 32 -13.61 11.59 5.37
CA PRO A 32 -13.72 10.43 6.24
C PRO A 32 -12.36 9.71 6.32
N PRO A 33 -12.05 9.06 7.46
CA PRO A 33 -10.85 8.25 7.57
C PRO A 33 -10.76 7.24 6.42
N PRO A 34 -9.56 7.00 5.87
CA PRO A 34 -9.39 6.02 4.81
C PRO A 34 -9.72 4.62 5.33
N GLU A 35 -10.49 3.85 4.57
CA GLU A 35 -10.77 2.46 4.87
C GLU A 35 -9.62 1.55 4.40
N SER A 36 -9.42 0.46 5.13
CA SER A 36 -8.48 -0.59 4.79
C SER A 36 -8.77 -1.17 3.41
N ARG A 37 -7.72 -1.22 2.59
CA ARG A 37 -7.78 -1.81 1.25
C ARG A 37 -7.37 -3.29 1.26
N VAL A 38 -6.96 -3.83 2.40
CA VAL A 38 -6.43 -5.18 2.50
C VAL A 38 -7.45 -6.07 3.18
N HIS A 39 -7.84 -7.14 2.47
CA HIS A 39 -8.78 -8.14 2.97
C HIS A 39 -8.05 -9.48 3.06
N LEU A 40 -7.83 -9.90 4.30
CA LEU A 40 -7.15 -11.15 4.63
C LEU A 40 -8.12 -12.07 5.36
N VAL A 41 -8.07 -13.36 5.00
CA VAL A 41 -8.83 -14.42 5.65
C VAL A 41 -7.82 -15.35 6.34
N ASP A 42 -8.04 -15.63 7.61
CA ASP A 42 -7.25 -16.62 8.36
C ASP A 42 -7.75 -18.03 8.06
N ASN A 43 -6.84 -18.90 7.60
CA ASN A 43 -7.13 -20.29 7.29
C ASN A 43 -7.08 -21.21 8.52
N ASN A 44 -6.66 -20.69 9.69
CA ASN A 44 -6.49 -21.40 10.96
C ASN A 44 -5.44 -22.52 10.93
N ASP A 45 -4.47 -22.44 10.02
CA ASP A 45 -3.36 -23.38 9.83
C ASP A 45 -1.98 -22.69 9.83
N GLY A 46 -1.94 -21.42 10.25
CA GLY A 46 -0.75 -20.58 10.19
C GLY A 46 -0.60 -19.81 8.87
N THR A 47 -1.59 -19.87 7.97
CA THR A 47 -1.62 -19.14 6.71
C THR A 47 -2.77 -18.14 6.62
N LEU A 48 -2.59 -17.11 5.80
CA LEU A 48 -3.57 -16.10 5.47
C LEU A 48 -3.80 -16.08 3.96
N THR A 49 -5.04 -15.88 3.52
CA THR A 49 -5.37 -15.67 2.11
C THR A 49 -5.76 -14.22 1.86
N GLU A 50 -5.05 -13.56 0.94
CA GLU A 50 -5.37 -12.22 0.45
C GLU A 50 -6.36 -12.34 -0.71
N THR A 51 -7.57 -11.79 -0.53
CA THR A 51 -8.70 -12.10 -1.41
C THR A 51 -8.67 -11.42 -2.78
N LYS A 52 -7.88 -10.37 -3.00
CA LYS A 52 -7.83 -9.66 -4.29
C LYS A 52 -6.96 -10.40 -5.30
N THR A 53 -5.82 -10.91 -4.86
CA THR A 53 -4.86 -11.67 -5.67
C THR A 53 -5.00 -13.17 -5.51
N ASN A 54 -5.73 -13.63 -4.48
CA ASN A 54 -5.80 -15.02 -4.05
C ASN A 54 -4.43 -15.61 -3.68
N LEU A 55 -3.46 -14.74 -3.34
CA LEU A 55 -2.18 -15.18 -2.82
C LEU A 55 -2.31 -15.59 -1.35
N MET A 56 -1.56 -16.63 -0.98
CA MET A 56 -1.47 -17.12 0.37
C MET A 56 -0.15 -16.66 1.00
N TRP A 57 -0.21 -16.31 2.29
CA TRP A 57 0.89 -15.76 3.07
C TRP A 57 1.03 -16.54 4.36
N THR A 58 2.26 -16.70 4.85
CA THR A 58 2.47 -17.22 6.20
C THR A 58 2.16 -16.13 7.23
N GLN A 59 1.56 -16.50 8.37
CA GLN A 59 1.34 -15.55 9.46
C GLN A 59 2.66 -15.09 10.08
N LYS A 60 3.62 -16.01 10.22
CA LYS A 60 4.96 -15.73 10.74
C LYS A 60 5.94 -15.46 9.60
N ASP A 61 6.82 -14.49 9.80
CA ASP A 61 8.01 -14.33 8.98
C ASP A 61 9.20 -15.10 9.57
N SER A 62 10.36 -15.02 8.91
CA SER A 62 11.57 -15.70 9.39
C SER A 62 12.06 -15.21 10.75
N TYR A 63 11.77 -13.95 11.12
CA TYR A 63 12.22 -13.40 12.39
C TYR A 63 11.32 -13.88 13.53
N ALA A 64 10.00 -13.81 13.37
CA ALA A 64 9.02 -14.33 14.32
C ALA A 64 9.15 -15.85 14.51
N ASP A 65 9.63 -16.58 13.50
CA ASP A 65 9.88 -18.02 13.60
C ASP A 65 11.27 -18.37 14.19
N LEU A 66 12.35 -17.78 13.66
CA LEU A 66 13.73 -18.17 13.99
C LEU A 66 14.43 -17.24 15.00
N GLY A 67 13.85 -16.07 15.28
CA GLY A 67 14.44 -15.04 16.15
C GLY A 67 15.69 -14.36 15.58
N LYS A 68 15.91 -14.43 14.25
CA LYS A 68 17.09 -13.84 13.60
C LYS A 68 16.80 -13.32 12.20
N CYS A 69 17.53 -12.28 11.79
CA CYS A 69 17.54 -11.81 10.41
C CYS A 69 18.31 -12.77 9.52
N LEU A 70 17.77 -13.07 8.35
CA LEU A 70 18.42 -13.88 7.32
C LEU A 70 19.02 -12.98 6.24
N ASN A 71 20.17 -13.36 5.68
CA ASN A 71 20.60 -12.81 4.40
C ASN A 71 19.69 -13.33 3.27
N TRP A 72 19.79 -12.76 2.07
CA TRP A 72 18.88 -13.12 0.98
C TRP A 72 18.94 -14.59 0.58
N HIS A 73 20.14 -15.18 0.51
CA HIS A 73 20.31 -16.60 0.17
C HIS A 73 19.68 -17.51 1.22
N GLN A 74 19.90 -17.20 2.50
CA GLN A 74 19.27 -17.90 3.62
C GLN A 74 17.76 -17.73 3.63
N ALA A 75 17.24 -16.55 3.27
CA ALA A 75 15.81 -16.31 3.17
C ALA A 75 15.18 -17.15 2.06
N LYS A 76 15.85 -17.26 0.90
CA LYS A 76 15.42 -18.13 -0.19
C LYS A 76 15.37 -19.59 0.24
N GLU A 77 16.44 -20.09 0.85
CA GLU A 77 16.50 -21.47 1.37
C GLU A 77 15.45 -21.72 2.47
N TYR A 78 15.24 -20.76 3.38
CA TYR A 78 14.22 -20.85 4.42
C TYR A 78 12.84 -21.04 3.79
N VAL A 79 12.49 -20.21 2.82
CA VAL A 79 11.17 -20.27 2.19
C VAL A 79 10.98 -21.54 1.36
N GLU A 80 12.00 -22.00 0.64
CA GLU A 80 11.94 -23.26 -0.13
C GLU A 80 11.73 -24.51 0.76
N ASN A 81 12.09 -24.44 2.04
CA ASN A 81 11.91 -25.52 3.01
C ASN A 81 10.68 -25.36 3.91
N LEU A 82 9.85 -24.34 3.70
CA LEU A 82 8.63 -24.16 4.49
C LEU A 82 7.61 -25.27 4.21
N GLU A 83 6.96 -25.74 5.27
CA GLU A 83 5.83 -26.68 5.21
C GLU A 83 4.57 -26.14 5.91
N THR A 84 4.50 -24.82 6.13
CA THR A 84 3.40 -24.13 6.82
C THR A 84 2.07 -24.42 6.13
N GLY A 85 1.01 -24.70 6.91
CA GLY A 85 -0.30 -25.11 6.37
C GLY A 85 -0.30 -26.45 5.61
N GLY A 86 0.81 -27.20 5.61
CA GLY A 86 0.97 -28.42 4.82
C GLY A 86 1.36 -28.18 3.36
N TYR A 87 1.67 -26.94 2.97
CA TYR A 87 2.10 -26.55 1.62
C TYR A 87 3.62 -26.51 1.52
N LYS A 88 4.19 -26.88 0.37
CA LYS A 88 5.65 -26.95 0.13
C LYS A 88 6.14 -26.08 -1.04
N ASP A 89 5.23 -25.36 -1.67
CA ASP A 89 5.45 -24.52 -2.84
C ASP A 89 5.62 -23.04 -2.47
N TRP A 90 6.10 -22.78 -1.26
CA TRP A 90 6.40 -21.44 -0.79
C TRP A 90 7.56 -20.83 -1.57
N ARG A 91 7.46 -19.53 -1.84
CA ARG A 91 8.49 -18.74 -2.53
C ARG A 91 8.60 -17.35 -1.94
N LEU A 92 9.73 -16.68 -2.17
CA LEU A 92 9.84 -15.26 -1.85
C LEU A 92 8.81 -14.47 -2.67
N PRO A 93 8.13 -13.48 -2.05
CA PRO A 93 7.23 -12.58 -2.74
C PRO A 93 7.97 -11.59 -3.65
N PHE A 94 7.31 -11.11 -4.69
CA PHE A 94 7.76 -9.95 -5.46
C PHE A 94 7.38 -8.64 -4.76
N ILE A 95 8.09 -7.54 -5.03
CA ILE A 95 7.76 -6.21 -4.48
C ILE A 95 6.33 -5.77 -4.82
N SER A 96 5.83 -6.12 -6.00
CA SER A 96 4.44 -5.84 -6.39
C SER A 96 3.42 -6.54 -5.49
N GLU A 97 3.73 -7.75 -5.01
CA GLU A 97 2.85 -8.55 -4.14
C GLU A 97 2.85 -8.02 -2.72
N TYR A 98 4.00 -7.59 -2.20
CA TYR A 98 4.06 -6.88 -0.91
C TYR A 98 3.16 -5.64 -0.89
N GLY A 99 3.04 -4.94 -2.02
CA GLY A 99 2.12 -3.82 -2.17
C GLY A 99 0.64 -4.17 -2.02
N MET A 100 0.26 -5.45 -2.12
CA MET A 100 -1.13 -5.92 -1.94
C MET A 100 -1.49 -6.19 -0.48
N ILE A 101 -0.50 -6.43 0.38
CA ILE A 101 -0.69 -6.63 1.82
C ILE A 101 -0.28 -5.43 2.67
N TYR A 102 0.38 -4.44 2.06
CA TYR A 102 0.69 -3.17 2.70
C TYR A 102 -0.59 -2.36 2.96
N ASP A 103 -0.81 -1.98 4.21
CA ASP A 103 -1.97 -1.20 4.62
C ASP A 103 -1.59 -0.16 5.67
N ASN A 104 -1.59 1.12 5.28
CA ASN A 104 -1.29 2.24 6.16
C ASN A 104 -2.54 2.81 6.86
N THR A 105 -3.68 2.13 6.76
CA THR A 105 -4.91 2.48 7.50
C THR A 105 -5.09 1.63 8.76
N LYS A 106 -4.27 0.58 8.90
CA LYS A 106 -4.18 -0.32 10.04
C LYS A 106 -2.78 -0.22 10.61
N GLU A 107 -2.66 -0.24 11.92
CA GLU A 107 -1.37 -0.16 12.62
C GLU A 107 -1.13 -1.49 13.31
N ASN A 108 -0.33 -2.35 12.70
CA ASN A 108 0.21 -3.49 13.43
C ASN A 108 1.45 -2.98 14.20
N VAL A 109 1.34 -2.91 15.52
CA VAL A 109 2.37 -2.35 16.42
C VAL A 109 3.52 -3.34 16.73
N MET A 110 3.58 -4.45 15.99
CA MET A 110 4.25 -5.67 16.42
C MET A 110 5.52 -5.99 15.62
N ALA A 111 6.33 -4.97 15.35
CA ALA A 111 7.72 -5.22 14.99
C ALA A 111 8.45 -5.86 16.18
N TRP A 112 9.54 -6.58 15.92
CA TRP A 112 10.34 -7.29 16.93
C TRP A 112 10.78 -6.49 18.17
N ASP A 113 10.85 -5.16 18.12
CA ASP A 113 11.20 -4.26 19.23
C ASP A 113 9.99 -3.52 19.83
N HIS A 114 8.78 -3.77 19.31
CA HIS A 114 7.53 -3.15 19.72
C HIS A 114 7.61 -1.61 19.81
N ASP A 115 8.41 -0.96 18.95
CA ASP A 115 8.55 0.50 18.99
C ASP A 115 7.26 1.17 18.47
N PRO A 116 6.48 1.86 19.34
CA PRO A 116 5.25 2.52 18.91
C PRO A 116 5.48 3.67 17.93
N ASN A 117 6.72 4.15 17.79
CA ASN A 117 7.07 5.19 16.83
C ASN A 117 7.27 4.64 15.40
N GLN A 118 7.37 3.31 15.24
CA GLN A 118 7.60 2.65 13.96
C GLN A 118 6.62 1.48 13.74
N PRO A 119 5.29 1.74 13.71
CA PRO A 119 4.32 0.69 13.45
C PRO A 119 4.51 0.10 12.05
N LEU A 120 4.23 -1.20 11.92
CA LEU A 120 4.17 -1.88 10.64
C LEU A 120 2.80 -1.61 9.99
N ALA A 121 2.82 -1.12 8.76
CA ALA A 121 1.63 -1.00 7.93
C ALA A 121 1.21 -2.38 7.37
N LEU A 122 0.92 -3.30 8.29
CA LEU A 122 0.48 -4.67 8.06
C LEU A 122 -0.78 -4.94 8.88
N SER A 123 -1.51 -5.99 8.52
CA SER A 123 -2.65 -6.45 9.32
C SER A 123 -2.19 -7.05 10.65
N GLU A 124 -2.99 -6.89 11.71
CA GLU A 124 -2.81 -7.56 13.02
C GLU A 124 -2.94 -9.09 12.95
N LEU A 125 -3.42 -9.62 11.82
CA LEU A 125 -3.46 -11.07 11.57
C LEU A 125 -2.08 -11.68 11.33
N PHE A 126 -1.09 -10.86 10.97
CA PHE A 126 0.30 -11.32 10.92
C PHE A 126 0.84 -11.43 12.35
N ALA A 127 1.74 -12.40 12.54
CA ALA A 127 2.27 -12.72 13.85
C ALA A 127 3.04 -11.54 14.47
N ASP A 128 3.03 -11.52 15.80
CA ASP A 128 3.87 -10.63 16.59
C ASP A 128 5.36 -10.95 16.39
N GLY A 129 6.20 -9.92 16.46
CA GLY A 129 7.65 -10.02 16.37
C GLY A 129 8.17 -10.04 14.94
N ALA A 130 7.43 -9.47 13.99
CA ALA A 130 7.84 -9.46 12.60
C ALA A 130 8.99 -8.46 12.34
N ALA A 131 9.73 -8.68 11.27
CA ALA A 131 10.81 -7.80 10.85
C ALA A 131 10.28 -6.49 10.25
N TYR A 132 11.08 -5.43 10.37
CA TYR A 132 10.79 -4.13 9.75
C TYR A 132 10.81 -4.14 8.22
N TRP A 133 11.62 -5.03 7.65
CA TRP A 133 11.86 -5.13 6.22
C TRP A 133 12.04 -6.59 5.79
N TYR A 134 11.65 -6.87 4.56
CA TYR A 134 11.56 -8.22 4.01
C TYR A 134 12.31 -8.29 2.69
N TRP A 135 12.99 -9.41 2.43
CA TRP A 135 13.58 -9.69 1.12
C TRP A 135 12.50 -10.00 0.09
N SER A 136 12.70 -9.59 -1.16
CA SER A 136 11.86 -10.00 -2.28
C SER A 136 12.60 -10.95 -3.23
N ALA A 137 11.83 -11.59 -4.10
CA ALA A 137 12.33 -12.37 -5.22
C ALA A 137 12.89 -11.51 -6.37
N ASP A 138 12.75 -10.17 -6.31
CA ASP A 138 13.35 -9.27 -7.30
C ASP A 138 14.85 -9.15 -7.03
N TYR A 139 15.64 -9.91 -7.76
CA TYR A 139 17.10 -9.84 -7.73
C TYR A 139 17.65 -9.55 -9.13
N ASP A 140 18.81 -8.92 -9.16
CA ASP A 140 19.60 -8.71 -10.38
C ASP A 140 20.85 -9.57 -10.27
N ASP A 141 21.28 -10.15 -11.38
CA ASP A 141 22.46 -11.02 -11.48
C ASP A 141 23.33 -10.47 -12.61
N ASN A 142 24.42 -9.80 -12.25
CA ASN A 142 25.33 -9.16 -13.20
C ASN A 142 26.71 -9.79 -13.08
N GLU A 143 27.32 -10.12 -14.21
CA GLU A 143 28.62 -10.81 -14.30
C GLU A 143 29.82 -10.06 -13.68
N LEU A 144 29.63 -8.80 -13.26
CA LEU A 144 30.69 -7.90 -12.81
C LEU A 144 30.71 -7.68 -11.28
N THR A 145 29.64 -8.05 -10.56
CA THR A 145 29.55 -7.95 -9.08
C THR A 145 28.41 -8.85 -8.59
N ASP A 146 28.60 -9.57 -7.47
CA ASP A 146 27.49 -10.21 -6.70
C ASP A 146 26.39 -9.17 -6.47
N CYS A 147 25.34 -9.21 -7.29
CA CYS A 147 24.38 -8.12 -7.38
C CYS A 147 23.23 -8.30 -6.38
N CYS A 148 22.32 -7.33 -6.37
CA CYS A 148 21.45 -6.91 -5.28
C CYS A 148 20.07 -7.58 -5.34
N ALA A 149 19.38 -7.62 -4.21
CA ALA A 149 17.96 -7.93 -4.14
C ALA A 149 17.16 -6.72 -3.63
N ARG A 150 15.89 -6.62 -4.01
CA ARG A 150 15.00 -5.62 -3.43
C ARG A 150 14.52 -6.07 -2.04
N THR A 151 14.29 -5.06 -1.22
CA THR A 151 13.69 -5.19 0.11
C THR A 151 12.47 -4.32 0.20
N ALA A 152 11.43 -4.77 0.90
CA ALA A 152 10.22 -4.02 1.21
C ALA A 152 10.22 -3.61 2.68
N TYR A 153 9.99 -2.33 2.96
CA TYR A 153 9.91 -1.78 4.32
C TYR A 153 8.46 -1.46 4.67
N PHE A 154 7.87 -2.19 5.61
CA PHE A 154 6.48 -1.98 6.00
C PHE A 154 6.27 -0.80 6.95
N VAL A 155 7.34 -0.28 7.57
CA VAL A 155 7.30 0.98 8.32
C VAL A 155 7.07 2.19 7.40
N THR A 156 7.60 2.13 6.17
CA THR A 156 7.60 3.30 5.26
C THR A 156 6.81 3.09 3.97
N GLY A 157 6.45 1.85 3.65
CA GLY A 157 5.85 1.46 2.37
C GLY A 157 6.78 1.59 1.18
N ARG A 158 8.10 1.63 1.41
CA ARG A 158 9.11 1.82 0.36
C ARG A 158 9.87 0.55 0.09
N SER A 159 10.38 0.43 -1.14
CA SER A 159 11.31 -0.62 -1.53
C SER A 159 12.69 -0.08 -1.87
N PHE A 160 13.74 -0.80 -1.47
CA PHE A 160 15.14 -0.42 -1.74
C PHE A 160 15.93 -1.59 -2.30
N TRP A 161 16.92 -1.31 -3.13
CA TRP A 161 17.93 -2.30 -3.54
C TRP A 161 18.99 -2.44 -2.47
N ARG A 162 19.37 -3.68 -2.14
CA ARG A 162 20.44 -3.99 -1.18
C ARG A 162 21.40 -5.01 -1.78
N ASN A 163 22.68 -4.74 -1.61
CA ASN A 163 23.75 -5.63 -2.07
C ASN A 163 23.74 -6.93 -1.27
N LEU A 164 23.98 -8.07 -1.94
CA LEU A 164 24.02 -9.38 -1.34
C LEU A 164 25.40 -9.73 -0.73
N SER A 165 26.44 -8.98 -1.07
CA SER A 165 27.84 -9.24 -0.69
C SER A 165 28.29 -8.66 0.67
N ASN A 166 27.38 -8.12 1.50
CA ASN A 166 27.69 -7.61 2.84
C ASN A 166 26.58 -7.85 3.88
#